data_AF-A0A940P403-F1
#
_entry.id   AF-A0A940P403-F1
#
_cell.length_a   1.000
_cell.length_b   1.000
_cell.length_c   1.000
_cell.angle_alpha   90.00
_cell.angle_beta   90.00
_cell.angle_gamma   90.00
#
_symmetry.space_group_name_H-M   'P 1'
#
loop_
_entity.id
_entity.type
_entity.pdbx_description
1 polymer ?
#
loop_
_entity_poly.entity_id
_entity_poly.type
_entity_poly.pdbx_seq_one_letter_code
_entity_poly.pdbx_strand_id
1 'polypeptide(L)' 'MKHNIDLPNSEIERRINEQIHSERNRRILKMRLVDGMTYERIAEAVEMSPRYIRSLIRKLSNILNIA' A
#
# COMPACT_ATOMS: atom_id res chain seq x y z
N MET A 1 8.19 -2.37 -15.99
CA MET A 1 7.32 -1.35 -16.61
C MET A 1 6.59 -0.66 -15.47
N LYS A 2 6.86 0.62 -15.21
CA LYS A 2 6.22 1.37 -14.11
C LYS A 2 4.92 1.96 -14.64
N HIS A 3 3.79 1.28 -14.42
CA HIS A 3 2.47 1.87 -14.60
C HIS A 3 1.96 2.29 -13.22
N ASN A 4 2.00 3.58 -12.94
CA ASN A 4 1.05 4.19 -12.03
C ASN A 4 0.56 5.44 -12.74
N ILE A 5 -0.76 5.63 -12.71
CA ILE A 5 -1.61 6.80 -13.06
C ILE A 5 -2.83 6.21 -13.78
N ASP A 6 -4.03 6.41 -13.21
CA ASP A 6 -5.39 6.17 -13.76
C ASP A 6 -6.27 5.08 -13.10
N LEU A 7 -5.83 4.38 -12.06
CA LEU A 7 -6.81 3.63 -11.24
C LEU A 7 -7.47 4.60 -10.25
N PRO A 8 -8.81 4.74 -10.25
CA PRO A 8 -9.51 5.50 -9.22
C PRO A 8 -9.21 4.93 -7.83
N ASN A 9 -9.18 5.79 -6.81
CA ASN A 9 -8.98 5.36 -5.42
C ASN A 9 -9.95 4.26 -5.01
N SER A 10 -11.20 4.30 -5.49
CA SER A 10 -12.21 3.27 -5.23
C SER A 10 -11.82 1.89 -5.74
N GLU A 11 -11.18 1.79 -6.91
CA GLU A 11 -10.71 0.52 -7.48
C GLU A 11 -9.48 0.00 -6.72
N ILE A 12 -8.57 0.90 -6.31
CA ILE A 12 -7.44 0.55 -5.44
C ILE A 12 -7.94 -0.01 -4.11
N GLU A 13 -8.89 0.67 -3.47
CA GLU A 13 -9.48 0.22 -2.21
C GLU A 13 -10.19 -1.13 -2.34
N ARG A 14 -10.96 -1.33 -3.42
CA ARG A 14 -11.63 -2.60 -3.70
C ARG A 14 -10.62 -3.75 -3.76
N ARG A 15 -9.55 -3.59 -4.55
CA ARG A 15 -8.48 -4.60 -4.68
C ARG A 15 -7.79 -4.87 -3.34
N ILE A 16 -7.49 -3.83 -2.56
CA ILE A 16 -6.91 -3.98 -1.23
C ILE A 16 -7.82 -4.81 -0.33
N ASN A 17 -9.13 -4.52 -0.32
CA ASN A 17 -10.08 -5.21 0.54
C ASN A 17 -10.30 -6.68 0.12
N GLU A 18 -10.33 -6.96 -1.18
CA GLU A 18 -10.55 -8.32 -1.71
C GLU A 18 -9.33 -9.24 -1.59
N GLN A 19 -8.12 -8.72 -1.83
CA GLN A 19 -6.93 -9.55 -1.99
C GLN A 19 -6.01 -9.57 -0.77
N ILE A 20 -6.11 -8.57 0.12
CA ILE A 20 -5.23 -8.47 1.29
C ILE A 20 -6.02 -8.80 2.55
N HIS A 21 -5.84 -10.02 3.05
CA HIS A 21 -6.57 -10.52 4.22
C HIS A 21 -6.14 -9.87 5.54
N SER A 22 -4.88 -9.43 5.65
CA SER A 22 -4.39 -8.76 6.86
C SER A 22 -4.86 -7.31 6.93
N GLU A 23 -5.62 -6.98 7.99
CA GLU A 23 -6.12 -5.63 8.24
C GLU A 23 -5.00 -4.60 8.34
N ARG A 24 -3.93 -4.93 9.08
CA ARG A 24 -2.74 -4.07 9.18
C ARG A 24 -2.15 -3.76 7.81
N ASN A 25 -2.05 -4.77 6.94
CA ASN A 25 -1.50 -4.58 5.61
C ASN A 25 -2.45 -3.76 4.72
N ARG A 26 -3.77 -3.95 4.84
CA ARG A 26 -4.76 -3.08 4.18
C ARG A 26 -4.57 -1.62 4.59
N ARG A 27 -4.44 -1.36 5.90
CA ARG A 27 -4.23 -0.01 6.43
C ARG A 27 -2.97 0.63 5.87
N ILE A 28 -1.85 -0.10 5.89
CA ILE A 28 -0.56 0.37 5.35
C ILE A 28 -0.67 0.70 3.85
N LEU A 29 -1.37 -0.13 3.07
CA LEU A 29 -1.57 0.12 1.64
C LEU A 29 -2.47 1.33 1.37
N LYS A 30 -3.56 1.50 2.12
CA LYS A 30 -4.43 2.69 1.98
C LYS A 30 -3.66 3.97 2.29
N MET A 31 -2.90 3.99 3.38
CA MET A 31 -2.02 5.12 3.72
C MET A 31 -1.07 5.49 2.57
N ARG A 32 -0.54 4.50 1.84
CA ARG A 32 0.38 4.76 0.74
C ARG A 32 -0.30 5.11 -0.58
N LEU A 33 -1.26 4.29 -1.00
CA LEU A 33 -1.83 4.29 -2.35
C LEU A 33 -3.06 5.17 -2.48
N VAL A 34 -3.77 5.43 -1.38
CA VAL A 34 -4.98 6.26 -1.34
C VAL A 34 -4.66 7.62 -0.72
N ASP A 35 -4.02 7.63 0.47
CA ASP A 35 -3.73 8.87 1.21
C ASP A 35 -2.40 9.53 0.78
N GLY A 36 -1.59 8.85 -0.02
CA GLY A 36 -0.34 9.38 -0.56
C GLY A 36 0.80 9.57 0.46
N MET A 37 0.70 8.98 1.65
CA MET A 37 1.72 9.13 2.70
C MET A 37 3.09 8.58 2.28
N THR A 38 4.16 9.17 2.81
CA THR A 38 5.53 8.68 2.60
C THR A 38 5.80 7.42 3.43
N TYR A 39 6.83 6.65 3.07
CA TYR A 39 7.19 5.44 3.81
C TYR A 39 7.58 5.74 5.26
N GLU A 40 8.21 6.89 5.48
CA GLU A 40 8.68 7.38 6.78
C GLU A 40 7.49 7.69 7.70
N ARG A 41 6.48 8.41 7.21
CA ARG A 41 5.28 8.72 8.01
C ARG A 41 4.43 7.48 8.31
N ILE A 42 4.34 6.55 7.37
CA ILE A 42 3.66 5.26 7.59
C ILE A 42 4.40 4.45 8.65
N ALA A 43 5.74 4.41 8.57
CA ALA A 43 6.60 3.71 9.50
C ALA A 43 6.43 4.23 10.93
N GLU A 44 6.39 5.55 11.11
CA GLU A 44 6.07 6.20 12.38
C GLU A 44 4.67 5.80 12.87
N ALA A 45 3.65 5.89 12.01
CA ALA A 45 2.26 5.61 12.37
C ALA A 45 1.97 4.14 12.74
N VAL A 46 2.84 3.20 12.36
CA VAL A 46 2.66 1.77 12.65
C VAL A 46 3.82 1.17 13.46
N GLU A 47 4.70 2.03 13.99
CA GLU A 47 5.85 1.68 14.84
C GLU A 47 6.75 0.60 14.20
N MET A 48 7.08 0.77 12.91
CA MET A 48 7.94 -0.14 12.15
C MET A 48 9.09 0.60 11.48
N SER A 49 10.10 -0.14 11.01
CA SER A 49 11.18 0.50 10.24
C SER A 49 10.71 0.93 8.84
N PRO A 50 11.14 2.11 8.34
CA PRO A 50 10.84 2.55 6.96
C PRO A 50 11.29 1.55 5.89
N ARG A 51 12.41 0.85 6.14
CA ARG A 51 12.92 -0.21 5.25
C ARG A 51 11.94 -1.38 5.14
N TYR A 52 11.37 -1.81 6.27
CA TYR A 52 10.36 -2.87 6.28
C TYR A 52 9.10 -2.43 5.53
N ILE A 53 8.60 -1.21 5.81
CA ILE A 53 7.41 -0.65 5.14
C ILE A 53 7.60 -0.60 3.63
N ARG A 54 8.75 -0.13 3.14
CA ARG A 54 9.06 -0.12 1.71
C ARG A 54 9.05 -1.52 1.09
N SER A 55 9.66 -2.49 1.76
CA SER A 55 9.69 -3.88 1.29
C SER A 55 8.30 -4.51 1.27
N LEU A 56 7.52 -4.27 2.33
CA LEU A 56 6.15 -4.74 2.48
C LEU A 56 5.26 -4.17 1.37
N ILE A 57 5.24 -2.85 1.19
CA ILE A 57 4.42 -2.20 0.17
C ILE A 57 4.79 -2.71 -1.22
N ARG A 58 6.08 -2.86 -1.53
CA ARG A 58 6.51 -3.44 -2.82
C ARG A 58 5.96 -4.85 -3.01
N LYS A 59 6.09 -5.72 -2.01
CA LYS A 59 5.58 -7.10 -2.05
C LYS A 59 4.06 -7.12 -2.28
N LEU A 60 3.32 -6.31 -1.54
CA LEU A 60 1.87 -6.29 -1.62
C LEU A 60 1.36 -5.63 -2.91
N SER A 61 2.03 -4.60 -3.40
CA SER A 61 1.66 -3.95 -4.67
C SER A 61 1.84 -4.87 -5.87
N ASN A 62 2.80 -5.80 -5.82
CA ASN A 62 2.92 -6.87 -6.81
C ASN A 62 1.72 -7.82 -6.77
N ILE A 63 1.22 -8.17 -5.59
CA ILE A 63 0.00 -9.01 -5.44
C ILE A 63 -1.19 -8.32 -6.10
N LEU A 64 -1.33 -7.01 -5.87
CA LEU A 64 -2.42 -6.20 -6.40
C LEU A 64 -2.28 -5.86 -7.90
N ASN A 65 -1.12 -6.17 -8.51
CA ASN A 65 -0.75 -5.78 -9.87
C ASN A 65 -0.81 -4.25 -10.10
N ILE A 66 -0.23 -3.46 -9.19
CA ILE A 66 -0.23 -1.97 -9.23
C ILE A 66 1.20 -1.38 -9.18
N ALA A 67 2.25 -2.20 -9.32
CA ALA A 67 3.66 -1.78 -9.20
C ALA A 67 4.49 -1.99 -10.47
#